data_AF-A0A7S7T7U0-F1
#
_entry.id   AF-A0A7S7T7U0-F1
#
_cell.length_a   1.000
_cell.length_b   1.000
_cell.length_c   1.000
_cell.angle_alpha   90.00
_cell.angle_beta   90.00
_cell.angle_gamma   90.00
#
_symmetry.space_group_name_H-M   'P 1'
#
loop_
_entity.id
_entity.type
_entity.pdbx_description
1 polymer ?
#
loop_
_entity_poly.entity_id
_entity_poly.type
_entity_poly.pdbx_seq_one_letter_code
_entity_poly.pdbx_strand_id
1 'polypeptide(L)' 'MCNKCDQIDNEIGQFRRLISPGMDALSLAMIRCAIELLQADRAAVDCSGSLHQPARRSSRPS' A
#
# COMPACT_ATOMS: atom_id res chain seq x y z
N MET A 1 10.76 4.49 5.24
CA MET A 1 9.96 3.62 4.35
C MET A 1 9.94 4.23 2.97
N CYS A 2 9.92 3.40 1.92
CA CYS A 2 9.76 3.90 0.56
C CYS A 2 8.26 4.12 0.26
N ASN A 3 7.96 5.01 -0.69
CA ASN A 3 6.58 5.38 -1.06
C ASN A 3 5.68 4.17 -1.39
N LYS A 4 6.28 3.08 -1.90
CA LYS A 4 5.57 1.83 -2.17
C LYS A 4 5.10 1.13 -0.89
N CYS A 5 5.92 1.08 0.16
CA CYS A 5 5.49 0.52 1.45
C CYS A 5 4.38 1.36 2.09
N ASP A 6 4.47 2.69 1.99
CA ASP A 6 3.44 3.58 2.54
C ASP A 6 2.10 3.41 1.81
N GLN A 7 2.11 3.21 0.49
CA GLN A 7 0.91 2.86 -0.28
C GLN A 7 0.29 1.54 0.16
N ILE A 8 1.10 0.48 0.29
CA ILE A 8 0.61 -0.84 0.71
C ILE A 8 0.02 -0.77 2.13
N ASP A 9 0.68 -0.06 3.05
CA ASP A 9 0.17 0.13 4.42
C ASP A 9 -1.16 0.90 4.43
N ASN A 10 -1.32 1.90 3.56
CA ASN A 10 -2.57 2.64 3.42
C ASN A 10 -3.70 1.75 2.87
N GLU A 11 -3.44 0.92 1.86
CA GLU A 11 -4.42 -0.02 1.28
C GLU A 11 -4.86 -1.06 2.31
N ILE A 12 -3.93 -1.66 3.06
CA ILE A 12 -4.26 -2.55 4.18
C ILE A 12 -5.16 -1.83 5.20
N GLY A 13 -4.84 -0.57 5.52
CA GLY A 13 -5.65 0.26 6.39
C GLY A 13 -7.08 0.46 5.88
N GLN A 14 -7.26 0.65 4.57
CA GLN A 14 -8.58 0.77 3.95
C GLN A 14 -9.37 -0.54 4.04
N PHE A 15 -8.76 -1.67 3.69
CA PHE A 15 -9.44 -2.98 3.80
C PHE A 15 -9.88 -3.30 5.22
N ARG A 16 -9.05 -2.99 6.22
CA ARG A 16 -9.42 -3.19 7.63
C ARG A 16 -10.62 -2.35 8.06
N ARG A 17 -10.78 -1.15 7.51
CA ARG A 17 -11.94 -0.29 7.79
C ARG A 17 -13.23 -0.79 7.15
N LEU A 18 -13.14 -1.61 6.10
CA LEU A 18 -14.32 -2.24 5.48
C LEU A 18 -14.91 -3.34 6.37
N ILE A 19 -14.08 -3.98 7.21
CA ILE A 19 -14.53 -5.05 8.11
C ILE A 19 -15.52 -4.47 9.13
N SER A 20 -16.76 -4.93 9.06
CA SER A 20 -17.85 -4.50 9.93
C SER A 20 -18.51 -5.70 10.61
N PRO A 21 -19.06 -5.55 11.83
CA PRO A 21 -19.90 -6.58 12.44
C PRO A 21 -21.08 -6.93 11.53
N GLY A 22 -21.37 -8.22 11.37
CA GLY A 22 -22.48 -8.70 10.53
C GLY A 22 -22.16 -8.85 9.04
N MET A 23 -20.91 -8.63 8.62
CA MET A 23 -20.45 -8.97 7.27
C MET A 23 -20.56 -10.47 6.98
N ASP A 24 -20.95 -10.84 5.77
CA ASP A 24 -21.04 -12.24 5.36
C ASP A 24 -19.66 -12.92 5.31
N ALA A 25 -19.67 -14.24 5.47
CA ALA A 25 -18.44 -15.03 5.60
C ALA A 25 -17.55 -14.96 4.34
N LEU A 26 -18.13 -14.87 3.14
CA LEU A 26 -17.37 -14.82 1.90
C LEU A 26 -16.70 -13.46 1.73
N SER A 27 -17.43 -12.36 1.93
CA SER A 27 -16.87 -11.01 1.89
C SER A 27 -15.75 -10.84 2.92
N LEU A 28 -15.95 -11.35 4.14
CA LEU A 28 -14.92 -11.32 5.17
C LEU A 28 -13.67 -12.12 4.77
N ALA A 29 -13.85 -13.31 4.18
CA ALA A 29 -12.75 -14.12 3.69
C ALA A 29 -11.99 -13.43 2.55
N MET A 30 -12.68 -12.79 1.61
CA MET A 30 -12.04 -12.05 0.52
C MET A 30 -11.21 -10.86 1.03
N ILE A 31 -11.75 -10.09 1.98
CA ILE A 31 -11.02 -8.96 2.57
C ILE A 31 -9.77 -9.46 3.32
N ARG A 32 -9.87 -10.57 4.06
CA ARG A 32 -8.71 -11.17 4.74
C ARG A 32 -7.65 -11.62 3.74
N CYS A 33 -8.06 -12.31 2.67
CA CYS A 33 -7.15 -12.76 1.61
C CYS A 33 -6.43 -11.56 0.94
N ALA A 34 -7.15 -10.47 0.65
CA ALA A 34 -6.55 -9.26 0.09
C ALA A 34 -5.52 -8.63 1.04
N ILE A 35 -5.80 -8.59 2.35
CA ILE A 35 -4.85 -8.11 3.36
C ILE A 35 -3.61 -8.99 3.41
N GLU A 36 -3.76 -10.32 3.40
CA GLU A 36 -2.63 -11.26 3.41
C GLU A 36 -1.74 -11.10 2.18
N LEU A 37 -2.33 -10.95 0.99
CA LEU A 37 -1.60 -10.67 -0.25
C LEU A 37 -0.80 -9.37 -0.16
N LEU A 38 -1.41 -8.29 0.32
CA LEU A 38 -0.73 -7.00 0.49
C LEU A 38 0.41 -7.08 1.52
N GLN A 39 0.23 -7.84 2.59
CA GLN A 39 1.29 -8.06 3.59
C GLN A 39 2.47 -8.83 3.01
N ALA A 40 2.21 -9.85 2.19
CA ALA A 40 3.25 -10.58 1.47
C ALA A 40 3.98 -9.67 0.48
N ASP A 41 3.24 -8.85 -0.26
CA ASP A 41 3.80 -7.92 -1.25
C ASP A 41 4.70 -6.88 -0.56
N ARG A 42 4.26 -6.33 0.58
CA ARG A 42 5.07 -5.42 1.41
C ARG A 42 6.37 -6.06 1.89
N ALA A 43 6.33 -7.32 2.29
CA ALA A 43 7.52 -8.05 2.74
C ALA A 43 8.50 -8.31 1.59
N ALA A 44 7.99 -8.43 0.35
CA ALA A 44 8.80 -8.59 -0.85
C ALA A 44 9.38 -7.27 -1.40
N VAL A 45 8.90 -6.11 -0.94
CA VAL A 45 9.45 -4.80 -1.34
C VAL A 45 10.80 -4.58 -0.67
N ASP A 46 11.85 -4.62 -1.49
CA ASP A 46 13.16 -4.12 -1.09
C ASP A 46 13.23 -2.60 -1.30
N CYS A 47 13.25 -1.84 -0.21
CA CYS A 47 13.37 -0.37 -0.26
C CYS A 47 14.83 0.11 -0.43
N SER A 48 15.81 -0.78 -0.65
CA SER A 48 17.21 -0.41 -0.89
C SER A 48 17.40 0.25 -2.27
N GLY A 49 16.96 1.51 -2.39
CA GLY A 49 17.11 2.31 -3.62
C GLY A 49 16.33 3.62 -3.70
N SER A 50 15.42 3.93 -2.76
CA SER A 50 14.61 5.16 -2.79
C SER A 50 15.32 6.44 -2.28
N LEU A 51 16.62 6.56 -2.55
CA LEU A 51 17.39 7.82 -2.38
C LEU A 51 17.70 8.44 -3.74
N HIS A 52 16.73 8.47 -4.67
CA HIS A 52 16.81 9.32 -5.86
C HIS A 52 15.42 9.68 -6.39
N GLN A 53 14.77 10.63 -5.73
CA GLN A 53 13.81 11.50 -6.39
C GLN A 53 14.63 12.73 -6.85
N PRO A 54 14.99 12.88 -8.15
CA PRO A 54 15.49 14.16 -8.61
C PRO A 54 14.34 15.15 -8.47
N ALA A 55 14.56 16.16 -7.62
CA ALA A 55 13.66 17.26 -7.39
C ALA A 55 13.17 17.83 -8.73
N ARG A 56 11.86 18.02 -8.86
CA ARG A 56 11.29 18.94 -9.85
C ARG A 56 11.86 20.34 -9.59
N ARG A 57 12.91 20.71 -10.33
CA ARG A 57 13.39 22.06 -10.64
C ARG A 57 13.76 21.98 -12.12
N SER A 58 13.37 22.85 -13.04
CA SER A 58 12.90 24.22 -12.98
C SER A 58 12.08 24.45 -14.24
N SER A 59 10.97 25.16 -14.14
CA SER A 59 10.38 25.86 -15.29
C SER A 59 11.42 26.84 -15.88
N ARG A 60 11.36 26.96 -17.22
CA ARG A 60 12.14 27.75 -18.19
C ARG A 60 12.41 29.22 -17.78
N PRO A 61 13.48 29.88 -18.31
CA PRO A 61 13.25 30.73 -19.48
C PRO A 61 14.42 30.75 -20.51
N SER A 62 14.08 30.81 -21.79
CA SER A 62 14.83 31.40 -22.92
C SER A 62 13.87 31.54 -24.09
#